data_AF-A0A957TJB4-F1
#
_entry.id   AF-A0A957TJB4-F1
#
_cell.length_a   1.000
_cell.length_b   1.000
_cell.length_c   1.000
_cell.angle_alpha   90.00
_cell.angle_beta   90.00
_cell.angle_gamma   90.00
#
_symmetry.space_group_name_H-M   'P 1'
#
loop_
_entity.id
_entity.type
_entity.pdbx_description
1 polymer ?
#
loop_
_entity_poly.entity_id
_entity_poly.type
_entity_poly.pdbx_seq_one_letter_code
_entity_poly.pdbx_strand_id
1 'polypeptide(L)'
;ERKRWLELLADKQSPPQIHLQHYVITPAVESSYPHNYLEAEELRCRTIATEQVVLSLAGHYHRGSELQKIGNTYFAVGPAFCEFPHPIRIYEVTPEQV
;
A
#
# COMPACT_ATOMS: atom_id res chain seq x y z
N GLU A 1 -5.91 12.01 10.59
CA GLU A 1 -5.91 10.88 9.62
C GLU A 1 -5.95 9.51 10.29
N ARG A 2 -5.02 9.17 11.20
CA ARG A 2 -4.99 7.85 11.89
C ARG A 2 -6.30 7.40 12.52
N LYS A 3 -7.01 8.29 13.23
CA LYS A 3 -8.32 8.00 13.83
C LYS A 3 -9.36 7.55 12.78
N ARG A 4 -9.50 8.32 11.70
CA ARG A 4 -10.42 8.01 10.59
C ARG A 4 -10.06 6.69 9.91
N TRP A 5 -8.77 6.43 9.72
CA TRP A 5 -8.29 5.16 9.17
C TRP A 5 -8.70 3.99 10.07
N LEU A 6 -8.48 4.09 11.38
CA LEU A 6 -8.90 3.06 12.34
C LEU A 6 -10.42 2.85 12.35
N GLU A 7 -11.21 3.93 12.28
CA GLU A 7 -12.68 3.85 12.20
C GLU A 7 -13.14 3.11 10.93
N LEU A 8 -12.55 3.44 9.77
CA LEU A 8 -12.86 2.78 8.49
C LEU A 8 -12.40 1.32 8.43
N LEU A 9 -11.29 0.98 9.08
CA LEU A 9 -10.82 -0.40 9.20
C LEU A 9 -11.70 -1.24 10.13
N ALA A 10 -12.35 -0.61 11.12
CA ALA A 10 -13.23 -1.29 12.06
C ALA A 10 -14.66 -1.46 11.52
N ASP A 11 -15.09 -0.60 10.59
CA ASP A 11 -16.43 -0.65 10.00
C ASP A 11 -16.53 -1.77 8.95
N LYS A 12 -17.20 -2.88 9.31
CA LYS A 12 -17.43 -4.03 8.42
C LYS A 12 -18.33 -3.72 7.22
N GLN A 13 -19.06 -2.60 7.23
CA GLN A 13 -19.87 -2.14 6.10
C GLN A 13 -19.11 -1.15 5.21
N SER A 14 -17.87 -0.80 5.57
CA SER A 14 -17.02 0.05 4.74
C SER A 14 -16.84 -0.59 3.35
N PRO A 15 -17.00 0.20 2.27
CA PRO A 15 -16.80 -0.31 0.93
C PRO A 15 -15.33 -0.74 0.72
N PRO A 16 -15.03 -1.48 -0.35
CA PRO A 16 -13.66 -1.79 -0.75
C PRO A 16 -12.80 -0.52 -0.83
N GLN A 17 -11.58 -0.60 -0.30
CA GLN A 17 -10.72 0.55 -0.09
C GLN A 17 -9.45 0.46 -0.91
N ILE A 18 -9.06 1.58 -1.51
CA ILE A 18 -7.72 1.79 -2.09
C ILE A 18 -6.98 2.77 -1.17
N HIS A 19 -5.86 2.33 -0.61
CA HIS A 19 -5.03 3.13 0.28
C HIS A 19 -3.86 3.74 -0.50
N LEU A 20 -3.66 5.04 -0.35
CA LEU A 20 -2.54 5.78 -0.92
C LEU A 20 -1.72 6.37 0.22
N GLN A 21 -0.43 6.07 0.27
CA GLN A 21 0.50 6.69 1.20
C GLN A 21 1.82 7.02 0.51
N HIS A 22 2.64 7.90 1.10
CA HIS A 22 3.94 8.22 0.52
C HIS A 22 5.01 7.18 0.88
N TYR A 23 5.14 6.86 2.16
CA TYR A 23 6.17 5.95 2.65
C TYR A 23 5.75 4.48 2.55
N VAL A 24 6.75 3.60 2.44
CA VAL A 24 6.57 2.17 2.17
C VAL A 24 6.19 1.42 3.46
N ILE A 25 5.13 0.62 3.38
CA ILE A 25 4.77 -0.38 4.41
C ILE A 25 5.00 -1.83 3.92
N THR A 26 4.93 -2.04 2.59
CA THR A 26 5.14 -3.31 1.89
C THR A 26 5.64 -3.01 0.47
N PRO A 27 6.63 -3.75 -0.07
CA PRO A 27 7.44 -4.74 0.65
C PRO A 27 8.34 -4.07 1.69
N ALA A 28 8.90 -4.85 2.61
CA ALA A 28 9.97 -4.35 3.47
C ALA A 28 11.16 -3.95 2.58
N VAL A 29 11.58 -2.69 2.67
CA VAL A 29 12.80 -2.21 2.01
C VAL A 29 14.00 -2.59 2.89
N GLU A 30 15.19 -2.71 2.28
CA GLU A 30 16.45 -3.03 2.97
C GLU A 30 16.58 -2.28 4.32
N SER A 31 17.16 -2.95 5.32
CA SER A 31 17.21 -2.44 6.69
C SER A 31 17.96 -1.11 6.85
N SER A 32 18.87 -0.81 5.91
CA SER A 32 19.60 0.46 5.83
C SER A 32 18.78 1.61 5.25
N TYR A 33 17.56 1.37 4.75
CA TYR A 33 16.73 2.40 4.16
C TYR A 33 16.22 3.37 5.25
N PRO A 34 16.67 4.64 5.24
CA PRO A 34 16.49 5.56 6.36
C PRO A 34 15.04 6.05 6.53
N HIS A 35 14.15 5.64 5.64
CA HIS A 35 12.79 6.14 5.55
C HIS A 35 11.73 5.04 5.72
N ASN A 36 12.12 3.91 6.29
CA ASN A 36 11.17 2.90 6.75
C ASN A 36 10.32 3.46 7.90
N TYR A 37 9.01 3.24 7.87
CA TYR A 37 8.17 3.51 9.02
C TYR A 37 8.55 2.59 10.18
N LEU A 38 8.70 3.16 11.38
CA LEU A 38 8.84 2.37 12.61
C LEU A 38 7.65 1.40 12.80
N GLU A 39 6.46 1.82 12.39
CA GLU A 39 5.20 1.10 12.55
C GLU A 39 4.79 0.36 11.25
N ALA A 40 5.67 0.24 10.24
CA ALA A 40 5.34 -0.33 8.93
C ALA A 40 4.62 -1.69 9.04
N GLU A 41 5.15 -2.54 9.92
CA GLU A 41 4.64 -3.88 10.16
C GLU A 41 3.24 -3.87 10.81
N GLU A 42 3.01 -3.00 11.79
CA GLU A 42 1.70 -2.85 12.42
C GLU A 42 0.66 -2.35 11.40
N LEU A 43 1.01 -1.34 10.62
CA LEU A 43 0.14 -0.76 9.59
C LEU A 43 -0.21 -1.80 8.52
N ARG A 44 0.79 -2.56 8.06
CA ARG A 44 0.61 -3.67 7.12
C ARG A 44 -0.32 -4.74 7.69
N CYS A 45 -0.07 -5.20 8.93
CA CYS A 45 -0.90 -6.20 9.58
C CYS A 45 -2.37 -5.76 9.71
N ARG A 46 -2.61 -4.53 10.15
CA ARG A 46 -3.96 -3.97 10.26
C ARG A 46 -4.65 -3.88 8.90
N THR A 47 -3.93 -3.42 7.88
CA THR A 47 -4.44 -3.32 6.50
C THR A 47 -4.95 -4.68 6.01
N ILE A 48 -4.11 -5.71 6.12
CA ILE A 48 -4.44 -7.08 5.68
C ILE A 48 -5.62 -7.65 6.47
N ALA A 49 -5.64 -7.45 7.80
CA ALA A 49 -6.63 -8.06 8.68
C ALA A 49 -8.09 -7.61 8.43
N THR A 50 -8.28 -6.48 7.73
CA THR A 50 -9.64 -5.98 7.46
C THR A 50 -10.31 -6.65 6.28
N GLU A 51 -9.52 -7.23 5.36
CA GLU A 51 -9.93 -7.79 4.06
C GLU A 51 -10.65 -6.81 3.11
N GLN A 52 -10.96 -5.59 3.55
CA GLN A 52 -11.60 -4.53 2.77
C GLN A 52 -10.62 -3.71 1.93
N VAL A 53 -9.33 -3.70 2.29
CA VAL A 53 -8.32 -2.98 1.51
C VAL A 53 -7.88 -3.88 0.37
N VAL A 54 -8.28 -3.52 -0.86
CA VAL A 54 -7.98 -4.32 -2.06
C VAL A 54 -6.64 -3.91 -2.68
N LEU A 55 -6.26 -2.64 -2.57
CA LEU A 55 -5.01 -2.11 -3.11
C LEU A 55 -4.40 -1.07 -2.18
N SER A 56 -3.09 -1.19 -1.90
CA SER A 56 -2.32 -0.23 -1.13
C SER A 56 -1.09 0.20 -1.93
N LEU A 57 -1.04 1.48 -2.30
CA LEU A 57 0.04 2.05 -3.09
C LEU A 57 0.91 2.97 -2.24
N ALA A 58 2.22 2.80 -2.38
CA ALA A 58 3.22 3.67 -1.78
C ALA A 58 4.11 4.34 -2.85
N GLY A 59 4.91 5.31 -2.42
CA GLY A 59 5.99 5.90 -3.21
C GLY A 59 7.29 5.90 -2.42
N HIS A 60 8.03 7.01 -2.52
CA HIS A 60 9.27 7.30 -1.79
C HIS A 60 10.47 6.42 -2.12
N TYR A 61 10.30 5.11 -2.21
CA TYR A 61 11.32 4.22 -2.75
C TYR A 61 11.29 4.30 -4.29
N HIS A 62 12.13 5.17 -4.85
CA HIS A 62 12.08 5.57 -6.26
C HIS A 62 12.19 4.43 -7.27
N ARG A 63 12.91 3.36 -6.92
CA ARG A 63 13.00 2.14 -7.75
C ARG A 63 11.63 1.49 -7.95
N GLY A 64 10.68 1.72 -7.05
CA GLY A 64 9.39 1.04 -7.00
C GLY A 64 9.53 -0.42 -6.55
N SER A 65 8.43 -1.16 -6.61
CA SER A 65 8.38 -2.60 -6.32
C SER A 65 7.44 -3.30 -7.28
N GLU A 66 7.56 -4.59 -7.53
CA GLU A 66 6.49 -5.32 -8.23
C GLU A 66 5.19 -5.34 -7.42
N LEU A 67 4.08 -5.63 -8.10
CA LEU A 67 2.79 -5.84 -7.44
C LEU A 67 2.82 -7.16 -6.65
N GLN A 68 2.51 -7.09 -5.36
CA GLN A 68 2.51 -8.24 -4.47
C GLN A 68 1.14 -8.41 -3.80
N LYS A 69 0.60 -9.63 -3.79
CA LYS A 69 -0.62 -9.97 -3.05
C LYS A 69 -0.28 -10.57 -1.69
N ILE A 70 -0.88 -10.06 -0.62
CA ILE A 70 -0.79 -10.62 0.73
C ILE A 70 -2.20 -10.65 1.33
N GLY A 71 -2.73 -11.86 1.58
CA GLY A 71 -4.15 -12.02 1.92
C GLY A 71 -5.03 -11.55 0.76
N ASN A 72 -6.00 -10.68 1.04
CA ASN A 72 -6.85 -10.07 0.01
C ASN A 72 -6.26 -8.79 -0.61
N THR A 73 -5.20 -8.23 -0.01
CA THR A 73 -4.67 -6.91 -0.38
C THR A 73 -3.51 -7.01 -1.38
N TYR A 74 -3.55 -6.20 -2.42
CA TYR A 74 -2.40 -5.94 -3.29
C TYR A 74 -1.58 -4.75 -2.79
N PHE A 75 -0.25 -4.87 -2.87
CA PHE A 75 0.70 -3.84 -2.48
C PHE A 75 1.65 -3.53 -3.63
N ALA A 76 1.94 -2.25 -3.86
CA ALA A 76 3.00 -1.86 -4.78
C ALA A 76 3.58 -0.49 -4.41
N VAL A 77 4.85 -0.28 -4.74
CA VAL A 77 5.49 1.02 -4.72
C VAL A 77 5.61 1.54 -6.15
N GLY A 78 5.02 2.71 -6.42
CA GLY A 78 5.17 3.40 -7.69
C GLY A 78 6.61 3.92 -7.87
N PRO A 79 7.25 3.69 -9.02
CA PRO A 79 8.57 4.25 -9.29
C PRO A 79 8.48 5.77 -9.46
N ALA A 80 9.58 6.47 -9.19
CA ALA A 80 9.60 7.92 -9.29
C ALA A 80 9.63 8.36 -10.76
N PHE A 81 8.66 9.18 -11.16
CA PHE A 81 8.59 9.71 -12.52
C PHE A 81 9.81 10.54 -12.93
N CYS A 82 10.51 11.17 -11.98
CA CYS A 82 11.71 11.95 -12.26
C CYS A 82 12.92 11.09 -12.66
N GLU A 83 12.91 9.78 -12.38
CA GLU A 83 13.98 8.87 -12.79
C GLU A 83 13.75 8.39 -14.22
N PHE A 84 14.79 8.43 -15.05
CA PHE A 84 14.73 7.86 -16.40
C PHE A 84 14.45 6.35 -16.32
N PRO A 85 13.53 5.77 -17.12
CA PRO A 85 12.90 6.31 -18.33
C PRO A 85 11.54 7.01 -18.10
N HIS A 86 11.34 7.66 -16.96
CA HIS A 86 10.11 8.32 -16.53
C HIS A 86 8.92 7.35 -16.42
N PRO A 87 9.06 6.28 -15.61
CA PRO A 87 8.09 5.20 -15.57
C PRO A 87 6.74 5.68 -15.02
N ILE A 88 5.67 5.12 -15.59
CA ILE A 88 4.29 5.25 -15.10
C ILE A 88 3.71 3.85 -14.88
N ARG A 89 2.73 3.75 -13.97
CA ARG A 89 2.00 2.49 -13.73
C ARG A 89 0.50 2.72 -13.73
N ILE A 90 -0.20 1.77 -14.32
CA ILE A 90 -1.66 1.74 -14.38
C ILE A 90 -2.09 0.46 -13.67
N TYR A 91 -2.99 0.61 -12.71
CA TYR A 91 -3.62 -0.50 -12.02
C TYR A 91 -5.11 -0.48 -12.33
N GLU A 92 -5.63 -1.63 -12.75
CA GLU A 92 -7.06 -1.85 -12.94
C GLU A 92 -7.56 -2.71 -11.79
N VAL A 93 -8.64 -2.27 -11.15
CA VAL A 93 -9.33 -3.03 -10.09
C VAL A 93 -10.64 -3.54 -10.65
N THR A 94 -10.82 -4.85 -10.68
CA THR A 94 -12.00 -5.51 -11.26
C THR A 94 -13.02 -5.90 -10.18
N PRO A 95 -14.29 -6.16 -10.54
CA PRO A 95 -15.30 -6.61 -9.58
C PRO A 95 -14.94 -7.90 -8.83
N GLU A 96 -14.14 -8.79 -9.41
CA GLU A 96 -13.71 -10.05 -8.77
C GLU A 96 -12.66 -9.83 -7.67
N GLN A 97 -12.06 -8.65 -7.61
CA GLN A 97 -11.05 -8.28 -6.61
C GLN A 97 -11.67 -7.51 -5.43
N VAL A 98 -12.99 -7.29 -5.45
CA VAL A 98 -13.78 -6.40 -4.59
C VAL A 98 -14.80 -7.20 -3.78
#